data_AF-A0A7I7XQK8-F1
#
_entry.id   AF-A0A7I7XQK8-F1
#
_cell.length_a   1.000
_cell.length_b   1.000
_cell.length_c   1.000
_cell.angle_alpha   90.00
_cell.angle_beta   90.00
_cell.angle_gamma   90.00
#
_symmetry.space_group_name_H-M   'P 1'
#
loop_
_entity.id
_entity.type
_entity.pdbx_description
1 polymer ?
#
loop_
_entity_poly.entity_id
_entity_poly.type
_entity_poly.pdbx_seq_one_letter_code
_entity_poly.pdbx_strand_id
1 'polypeptide(L)'
;MTAARTSKAEARRRAVEAARRANEEHAAREKANLKDATVLLHAIDKLDAIGEWKKERRAELRAQADAQLEREEAKRVGDEREAAGAAIERMRERGETLTTIATKHDLGIGIVRAMARHAPKAGNPLPRNGSHALGPDVSGTGEAAAGGAVGPVVGEPPAEAASA
;
A
#
# COMPACT_ATOMS: atom_id res chain seq x y z
N MET A 1 -85.74 17.78 -36.61
CA MET A 1 -84.81 16.64 -36.46
C MET A 1 -83.36 17.12 -36.46
N THR A 2 -82.74 17.36 -35.31
CA THR A 2 -81.31 17.76 -35.22
C THR A 2 -80.61 17.32 -33.91
N ALA A 3 -80.96 16.16 -33.33
CA ALA A 3 -80.35 15.70 -32.07
C ALA A 3 -79.17 14.71 -32.25
N ALA A 4 -79.04 14.04 -33.39
CA ALA A 4 -78.07 12.93 -33.56
C ALA A 4 -76.64 13.37 -33.98
N ARG A 5 -76.46 14.60 -34.47
CA ARG A 5 -75.16 15.08 -34.98
C ARG A 5 -74.20 15.57 -33.88
N THR A 6 -74.72 16.03 -32.74
CA THR A 6 -73.91 16.47 -31.59
C THR A 6 -73.29 15.31 -30.84
N SER A 7 -74.03 14.21 -30.62
CA SER A 7 -73.56 13.01 -29.91
C SER A 7 -72.31 12.35 -30.53
N LYS A 8 -72.27 12.20 -31.86
CA LYS A 8 -71.09 11.63 -32.56
C LYS A 8 -69.89 12.58 -32.54
N ALA A 9 -70.13 13.88 -32.66
CA ALA A 9 -69.07 14.89 -32.61
C ALA A 9 -68.47 14.99 -31.21
N GLU A 10 -69.30 14.94 -30.16
CA GLU A 10 -68.86 14.92 -28.76
C GLU A 10 -68.11 13.63 -28.41
N ALA A 11 -68.58 12.47 -28.88
CA ALA A 11 -67.87 11.21 -28.69
C ALA A 11 -66.46 11.24 -29.32
N ARG A 12 -66.33 11.85 -30.51
CA ARG A 12 -65.03 12.05 -31.16
C ARG A 12 -64.14 13.03 -30.39
N ARG A 13 -64.70 14.13 -29.88
CA ARG A 13 -63.95 15.09 -29.05
C ARG A 13 -63.43 14.42 -27.78
N ARG A 14 -64.27 13.66 -27.07
CA ARG A 14 -63.85 12.91 -25.87
C ARG A 14 -62.77 11.88 -26.18
N ALA A 15 -62.87 11.16 -27.30
CA ALA A 15 -61.86 10.20 -27.71
C ALA A 15 -60.51 10.88 -28.02
N VAL A 16 -60.53 12.03 -28.71
CA VAL A 16 -59.33 12.82 -29.01
C VAL A 16 -58.72 13.41 -27.75
N GLU A 17 -59.54 13.94 -26.83
CA GLU A 17 -59.07 14.47 -25.56
C GLU A 17 -58.49 13.38 -24.66
N ALA A 18 -59.09 12.18 -24.63
CA ALA A 18 -58.56 11.04 -23.90
C ALA A 18 -57.20 10.59 -24.49
N ALA A 19 -57.08 10.50 -25.81
CA ALA A 19 -55.82 10.18 -26.48
C ALA A 19 -54.76 11.26 -26.23
N ARG A 20 -55.14 12.54 -26.22
CA ARG A 20 -54.26 13.66 -25.90
C ARG A 20 -53.72 13.58 -24.47
N ARG A 21 -54.58 13.32 -23.47
CA ARG A 21 -54.16 13.16 -22.08
C ARG A 21 -53.21 11.99 -21.89
N ALA A 22 -53.52 10.84 -22.51
CA ALA A 22 -52.62 9.69 -22.49
C ALA A 22 -51.24 10.04 -23.10
N ASN A 23 -51.22 10.75 -24.22
CA ASN A 23 -49.97 11.17 -24.85
C ASN A 23 -49.18 12.18 -23.99
N GLU A 24 -49.86 13.11 -23.31
CA GLU A 24 -49.24 14.05 -22.37
C GLU A 24 -48.62 13.31 -21.16
N GLU A 25 -49.30 12.30 -20.62
CA GLU A 25 -48.77 11.44 -19.55
C GLU A 25 -47.57 10.59 -20.01
N HIS A 26 -47.60 10.08 -21.23
CA HIS A 26 -46.46 9.39 -21.84
C HIS A 26 -45.27 10.35 -22.02
N ALA A 27 -45.50 11.53 -22.57
CA ALA A 27 -44.44 12.53 -22.76
C ALA A 27 -43.83 13.00 -21.43
N ALA A 28 -44.64 13.14 -20.37
CA ALA A 28 -44.15 13.48 -19.04
C ALA A 28 -43.25 12.38 -18.47
N ARG A 29 -43.64 11.10 -18.62
CA ARG A 29 -42.84 9.96 -18.20
C ARG A 29 -41.53 9.85 -18.98
N GLU A 30 -41.57 9.95 -20.31
CA GLU A 30 -40.37 9.92 -21.15
C GLU A 30 -39.38 11.02 -20.76
N LYS A 31 -39.88 12.23 -20.49
CA LYS A 31 -39.03 13.34 -20.03
C LYS A 31 -38.39 13.08 -18.66
N ALA A 32 -39.12 12.45 -17.74
CA ALA A 32 -38.57 12.06 -16.43
C ALA A 32 -37.52 10.94 -16.60
N ASN A 33 -37.86 9.90 -17.36
CA ASN A 33 -36.98 8.78 -17.65
C ASN A 33 -35.67 9.22 -18.32
N LEU A 34 -35.71 10.20 -19.23
CA LEU A 34 -34.50 10.72 -19.87
C LEU A 34 -33.54 11.37 -18.87
N LYS A 35 -34.08 12.13 -17.91
CA LYS A 35 -33.26 12.75 -16.84
C LYS A 35 -32.62 11.68 -15.97
N ASP A 36 -33.40 10.70 -15.55
CA ASP A 36 -32.91 9.61 -14.69
C ASP A 36 -31.92 8.71 -15.43
N ALA A 37 -32.12 8.47 -16.74
CA ALA A 37 -31.18 7.75 -17.58
C ALA A 37 -29.82 8.47 -17.65
N THR A 38 -29.81 9.80 -17.69
CA THR A 38 -28.56 10.58 -17.69
C THR A 38 -27.81 10.40 -16.36
N VAL A 39 -28.54 10.42 -15.24
CA VAL A 39 -27.97 10.18 -13.91
C VAL A 39 -27.42 8.76 -13.80
N LEU A 40 -28.16 7.77 -14.30
CA LEU A 40 -27.76 6.37 -14.30
C LEU A 40 -26.46 6.16 -15.09
N LEU A 41 -26.38 6.66 -16.32
CA LEU A 41 -25.20 6.51 -17.17
C LEU A 41 -23.97 7.17 -16.53
N HIS A 42 -24.13 8.39 -16.00
CA HIS A 42 -23.05 9.06 -15.28
C HIS A 42 -22.59 8.29 -14.02
N ALA A 43 -23.53 7.66 -13.32
CA ALA A 43 -23.20 6.84 -12.16
C ALA A 43 -22.42 5.57 -12.56
N ILE A 44 -22.79 4.92 -13.66
CA ILE A 44 -22.08 3.76 -14.22
C ILE A 44 -20.65 4.17 -14.60
N ASP A 45 -20.48 5.25 -15.36
CA ASP A 45 -19.16 5.74 -15.77
C ASP A 45 -18.24 6.03 -14.56
N LYS A 46 -18.80 6.62 -13.50
CA LYS A 46 -18.07 6.85 -12.25
C LYS A 46 -17.70 5.57 -11.52
N LEU A 47 -18.58 4.58 -11.50
CA LEU A 47 -18.30 3.29 -10.86
C LEU A 47 -17.19 2.54 -11.61
N ASP A 48 -17.20 2.58 -12.94
CA ASP A 48 -16.15 2.01 -13.77
C ASP A 48 -14.81 2.70 -13.51
N ALA A 49 -14.78 4.05 -13.50
CA ALA A 49 -13.59 4.81 -13.16
C ALA A 49 -13.04 4.49 -11.76
N ILE A 50 -13.91 4.31 -10.76
CA ILE A 50 -13.50 3.88 -9.41
C ILE A 50 -12.94 2.45 -9.45
N GLY A 51 -13.54 1.56 -10.25
CA GLY A 51 -13.07 0.20 -10.46
C GLY A 51 -11.65 0.16 -11.04
N GLU A 52 -11.40 0.96 -12.07
CA GLU A 52 -10.09 1.13 -12.69
C GLU A 52 -9.07 1.71 -11.71
N TRP A 53 -9.40 2.83 -11.05
CA TRP A 53 -8.55 3.42 -10.02
C TRP A 53 -8.17 2.42 -8.92
N LYS A 54 -9.14 1.64 -8.43
CA LYS A 54 -8.90 0.62 -7.40
C LYS A 54 -7.98 -0.49 -7.90
N LYS A 55 -8.08 -0.88 -9.17
CA LYS A 55 -7.21 -1.88 -9.79
C LYS A 55 -5.78 -1.37 -9.88
N GLU A 56 -5.60 -0.15 -10.38
CA GLU A 56 -4.30 0.52 -10.48
C GLU A 56 -3.66 0.70 -9.10
N ARG A 57 -4.42 1.22 -8.13
CA ARG A 57 -3.92 1.44 -6.76
C ARG A 57 -3.46 0.14 -6.10
N ARG A 58 -4.16 -0.97 -6.34
CA ARG A 58 -3.72 -2.29 -5.84
C ARG A 58 -2.48 -2.80 -6.56
N ALA A 59 -2.33 -2.55 -7.86
CA ALA A 59 -1.14 -2.94 -8.60
C ALA A 59 0.09 -2.16 -8.11
N GLU A 60 -0.07 -0.84 -7.89
CA GLU A 60 0.97 0.02 -7.34
C GLU A 60 1.42 -0.44 -5.95
N LEU A 61 0.48 -0.71 -5.04
CA LEU A 61 0.80 -1.18 -3.70
C LEU A 61 1.50 -2.55 -3.70
N ARG A 62 1.12 -3.46 -4.59
CA ARG A 62 1.82 -4.75 -4.74
C ARG A 62 3.24 -4.54 -5.24
N ALA A 63 3.42 -3.75 -6.29
CA ALA A 63 4.75 -3.46 -6.82
C ALA A 63 5.67 -2.81 -5.78
N GLN A 64 5.13 -1.92 -4.93
CA GLN A 64 5.88 -1.33 -3.82
C GLN A 64 6.27 -2.37 -2.76
N ALA A 65 5.34 -3.25 -2.37
CA ALA A 65 5.61 -4.32 -1.40
C ALA A 65 6.65 -5.31 -1.94
N ASP A 66 6.51 -5.73 -3.20
CA ASP A 66 7.45 -6.65 -3.84
C ASP A 66 8.85 -6.02 -3.93
N ALA A 67 8.94 -4.75 -4.35
CA ALA A 67 10.21 -4.03 -4.40
C ALA A 67 10.85 -3.85 -3.01
N GLN A 68 10.06 -3.72 -1.94
CA GLN A 68 10.59 -3.69 -0.58
C GLN A 68 11.13 -5.07 -0.16
N LEU A 69 10.38 -6.14 -0.41
CA LEU A 69 10.81 -7.50 -0.11
C LEU A 69 12.10 -7.87 -0.85
N GLU A 70 12.21 -7.56 -2.14
CA GLU A 70 13.43 -7.79 -2.92
C GLU A 70 14.64 -7.06 -2.35
N ARG A 71 14.45 -5.81 -1.89
CA ARG A 71 15.53 -5.04 -1.24
C ARG A 71 15.94 -5.65 0.09
N GLU A 72 14.98 -6.07 0.91
CA GLU A 72 15.25 -6.74 2.18
C GLU A 72 15.95 -8.08 1.98
N GLU A 73 15.49 -8.87 1.02
CA GLU A 73 16.13 -10.12 0.64
C GLU A 73 17.57 -9.89 0.17
N ALA A 74 17.77 -8.96 -0.76
CA ALA A 74 19.10 -8.60 -1.25
C ALA A 74 20.04 -8.15 -0.12
N LYS A 75 19.52 -7.38 0.86
CA LYS A 75 20.27 -6.97 2.04
C LYS A 75 20.64 -8.19 2.90
N ARG A 76 19.67 -9.03 3.27
CA ARG A 76 19.92 -10.22 4.12
C ARG A 76 20.90 -11.20 3.47
N VAL A 77 20.73 -11.43 2.16
CA VAL A 77 21.65 -12.27 1.37
C VAL A 77 23.04 -11.63 1.31
N GLY A 78 23.12 -10.31 1.16
CA GLY A 78 24.39 -9.56 1.21
C GLY A 78 25.10 -9.72 2.55
N ASP A 79 24.38 -9.50 3.65
CA ASP A 79 24.91 -9.59 5.02
C ASP A 79 25.45 -11.01 5.31
N GLU A 80 24.72 -12.06 4.92
CA GLU A 80 25.16 -13.44 5.10
C GLU A 80 26.38 -13.78 4.24
N ARG A 81 26.44 -13.28 3.00
CA ARG A 81 27.60 -13.46 2.12
C ARG A 81 28.84 -12.79 2.70
N GLU A 82 28.70 -11.59 3.27
CA GLU A 82 29.79 -10.88 3.92
C GLU A 82 30.27 -11.63 5.17
N ALA A 83 29.34 -12.13 6.00
CA ALA A 83 29.65 -12.94 7.17
C ALA A 83 30.39 -14.23 6.79
N ALA A 84 29.95 -14.92 5.74
CA ALA A 84 30.59 -16.11 5.20
C ALA A 84 32.00 -15.81 4.66
N GLY A 85 32.17 -14.73 3.89
CA GLY A 85 33.47 -14.28 3.41
C GLY A 85 34.43 -13.97 4.56
N ALA A 86 33.97 -13.24 5.58
CA ALA A 86 34.74 -12.96 6.78
C ALA A 86 35.12 -14.23 7.55
N ALA A 87 34.23 -15.22 7.62
CA ALA A 87 34.53 -16.51 8.24
C ALA A 87 35.64 -17.26 7.48
N ILE A 88 35.58 -17.28 6.15
CA ILE A 88 36.60 -17.90 5.30
C ILE A 88 37.96 -17.21 5.49
N GLU A 89 38.03 -15.88 5.53
CA GLU A 89 39.30 -15.20 5.78
C GLU A 89 39.87 -15.51 7.16
N ARG A 90 39.03 -15.54 8.21
CA ARG A 90 39.48 -15.98 9.53
C ARG A 90 40.04 -17.41 9.51
N MET A 91 39.50 -18.30 8.66
CA MET A 91 40.05 -19.66 8.48
C MET A 91 41.39 -19.64 7.75
N ARG A 92 41.54 -18.78 6.73
CA ARG A 92 42.79 -18.61 5.99
C ARG A 92 43.90 -18.02 6.84
N GLU A 93 43.58 -17.06 7.71
CA GLU A 93 44.51 -16.51 8.72
C GLU A 93 45.03 -17.59 9.68
N ARG A 94 44.24 -18.64 9.93
CA ARG A 94 44.64 -19.83 10.70
C ARG A 94 45.41 -20.87 9.88
N GLY A 95 45.71 -20.59 8.61
CA GLY A 95 46.49 -21.46 7.73
C GLY A 95 45.67 -22.46 6.91
N GLU A 96 44.34 -22.41 6.94
CA GLU A 96 43.51 -23.27 6.09
C GLU A 96 43.52 -22.78 4.63
N THR A 97 43.63 -23.70 3.67
CA THR A 97 43.47 -23.37 2.24
C THR A 97 42.00 -23.49 1.82
N LEU A 98 41.57 -22.78 0.77
CA LEU A 98 40.18 -22.87 0.27
C LEU A 98 39.78 -24.32 -0.09
N THR A 99 40.72 -25.11 -0.61
CA THR A 99 40.51 -26.54 -0.93
C THR A 99 40.32 -27.37 0.33
N THR A 100 41.09 -27.10 1.38
CA THR A 100 40.96 -27.77 2.67
C THR A 100 39.65 -27.41 3.36
N ILE A 101 39.24 -26.14 3.31
CA ILE A 101 37.95 -25.66 3.84
C ILE A 101 36.79 -26.36 3.12
N ALA A 102 36.83 -26.41 1.79
CA ALA A 102 35.83 -27.09 0.98
C ALA A 102 35.70 -28.58 1.35
N THR A 103 36.84 -29.27 1.47
CA THR A 103 36.87 -30.71 1.76
C THR A 103 36.44 -31.02 3.20
N LYS A 104 36.85 -30.21 4.19
CA LYS A 104 36.51 -30.43 5.61
C LYS A 104 35.05 -30.17 5.95
N HIS A 105 34.36 -29.36 5.15
CA HIS A 105 32.97 -28.97 5.39
C HIS A 105 32.00 -29.51 4.32
N ASP A 106 32.48 -30.42 3.46
CA ASP A 106 31.70 -31.00 2.35
C ASP A 106 31.03 -29.95 1.45
N LEU A 107 31.73 -28.84 1.22
CA LEU A 107 31.28 -27.74 0.36
C LEU A 107 31.96 -27.80 -1.00
N GLY A 108 31.24 -27.45 -2.06
CA GLY A 108 31.85 -27.26 -3.37
C GLY A 108 32.89 -26.14 -3.34
N ILE A 109 34.10 -26.40 -3.88
CA ILE A 109 35.18 -25.40 -3.94
C ILE A 109 34.76 -24.09 -4.64
N GLY A 110 33.81 -24.17 -5.58
CA GLY A 110 33.21 -23.00 -6.23
C GLY A 110 32.42 -22.11 -5.27
N ILE A 111 31.66 -22.70 -4.34
CA ILE A 111 30.88 -21.96 -3.34
C ILE A 111 31.81 -21.24 -2.38
N VAL A 112 32.83 -21.94 -1.87
CA VAL A 112 33.83 -21.35 -0.97
C VAL A 112 34.54 -20.18 -1.66
N ARG A 113 34.94 -20.35 -2.92
CA ARG A 113 35.55 -19.26 -3.71
C ARG A 113 34.59 -18.10 -3.96
N ALA A 114 33.30 -18.36 -4.19
CA ALA A 114 32.31 -17.32 -4.40
C ALA A 114 32.10 -16.49 -3.12
N MET A 115 31.96 -17.15 -1.96
CA MET A 115 31.79 -16.49 -0.66
C MET A 115 33.05 -15.72 -0.23
N ALA A 116 34.25 -16.27 -0.49
CA ALA A 116 35.51 -15.57 -0.20
C ALA A 116 35.64 -14.22 -0.92
N ARG A 117 34.98 -14.01 -2.07
CA ARG A 117 34.97 -12.70 -2.76
C ARG A 117 34.27 -11.60 -1.97
N HIS A 118 33.39 -11.97 -1.05
CA HIS A 118 32.65 -11.05 -0.20
C HIS A 118 33.34 -10.78 1.14
N ALA A 119 34.58 -11.26 1.32
CA ALA A 119 35.32 -10.99 2.54
C ALA A 119 35.58 -9.49 2.74
N PRO A 120 35.39 -8.96 3.97
CA PRO A 120 35.66 -7.56 4.26
C PRO A 120 37.15 -7.29 4.06
N LYS A 121 37.46 -6.25 3.27
CA LYS A 121 38.84 -5.77 3.11
C LYS A 121 39.35 -5.30 4.47
N ALA A 122 40.59 -5.65 4.81
CA ALA A 122 41.23 -5.35 6.08
C ALA A 122 41.05 -3.85 6.43
N GLY A 123 40.10 -3.55 7.32
CA GLY A 123 39.69 -2.18 7.61
C GLY A 123 38.33 -2.07 8.31
N ASN A 124 37.42 -3.04 8.13
CA ASN A 124 36.11 -3.01 8.81
C ASN A 124 35.74 -4.40 9.37
N PRO A 125 36.06 -4.70 10.65
CA PRO A 125 35.54 -5.90 11.28
C PRO A 125 34.02 -5.76 11.49
N LEU A 126 33.26 -6.72 10.96
CA LEU A 126 31.82 -6.85 11.23
C LEU A 126 31.55 -6.90 12.76
N PRO A 127 30.43 -6.34 13.24
CA PRO A 127 30.04 -6.47 14.63
C PRO A 127 29.82 -7.95 14.96
N ARG A 128 30.72 -8.50 15.79
CA ARG A 128 30.57 -9.82 16.39
C ARG A 128 29.37 -9.75 17.33
N ASN A 129 28.22 -10.21 16.87
CA ASN A 129 27.04 -10.37 17.72
C ASN A 129 27.33 -11.47 18.74
N GLY A 130 27.93 -11.07 19.87
CA GLY A 130 28.21 -11.91 21.01
C GLY A 130 26.92 -12.17 21.76
N SER A 131 26.49 -13.42 21.74
CA SER A 131 25.44 -13.97 22.59
C SER A 131 25.67 -13.59 24.05
N HIS A 132 24.88 -12.66 24.59
CA HIS A 132 24.89 -12.37 26.02
C HIS A 132 23.92 -13.34 26.70
N ALA A 133 24.47 -14.42 27.24
CA ALA A 133 23.78 -15.38 28.09
C ALA A 133 24.19 -15.17 29.56
N LEU A 134 23.17 -14.88 30.39
CA LEU A 134 22.97 -15.26 31.80
C LEU A 134 23.93 -14.75 32.92
N GLY A 135 23.47 -13.71 33.65
CA GLY A 135 23.51 -13.48 35.12
C GLY A 135 24.86 -13.47 35.90
N PRO A 136 24.94 -12.97 37.17
CA PRO A 136 23.86 -12.66 38.12
C PRO A 136 23.93 -11.28 38.82
N ASP A 137 22.86 -11.03 39.57
CA ASP A 137 22.49 -10.02 40.58
C ASP A 137 23.62 -9.33 41.39
N VAL A 138 23.49 -8.01 41.63
CA VAL A 138 23.73 -7.39 42.94
C VAL A 138 23.11 -5.98 43.03
N SER A 139 22.32 -5.82 44.08
CA SER A 139 21.60 -4.65 44.54
C SER A 139 22.44 -3.37 44.74
N GLY A 140 21.79 -2.22 44.57
CA GLY A 140 22.32 -0.90 44.94
C GLY A 140 21.21 0.13 45.08
N THR A 141 20.54 0.11 46.22
CA THR A 141 19.57 1.09 46.74
C THR A 141 20.14 2.52 46.74
N GLY A 142 19.35 3.50 46.30
CA GLY A 142 19.69 4.92 46.40
C GLY A 142 18.54 5.83 45.97
N GLU A 143 17.60 6.04 46.89
CA GLU A 143 16.50 6.99 46.76
C GLU A 143 16.87 8.35 47.37
N ALA A 144 16.62 9.43 46.62
CA ALA A 144 16.29 10.80 47.04
C ALA A 144 16.44 11.75 45.84
N ALA A 145 15.74 12.87 45.65
CA ALA A 145 14.48 13.44 46.06
C ALA A 145 14.42 14.84 45.39
N ALA A 146 13.22 15.41 45.24
CA ALA A 146 12.90 16.80 44.88
C ALA A 146 13.19 17.24 43.43
N GLY A 147 12.31 17.92 42.70
CA GLY A 147 11.06 18.60 43.02
C GLY A 147 10.90 19.79 42.05
N GLY A 148 9.68 20.14 41.64
CA GLY A 148 9.41 21.43 40.99
C GLY A 148 8.50 21.37 39.77
N ALA A 149 7.28 21.83 39.96
CA ALA A 149 6.20 22.00 38.98
C ALA A 149 6.50 23.06 37.90
N VAL A 150 5.90 22.92 36.71
CA VAL A 150 4.86 23.83 36.14
C VAL A 150 4.39 23.31 34.77
N GLY A 151 3.10 23.46 34.49
CA GLY A 151 2.38 22.90 33.34
C GLY A 151 2.46 23.69 32.01
N PRO A 152 1.46 23.56 31.13
CA PRO A 152 1.64 23.21 29.71
C PRO A 152 1.58 24.41 28.75
N VAL A 153 2.11 24.28 27.53
CA VAL A 153 1.69 25.14 26.41
C VAL A 153 1.62 24.37 25.09
N VAL A 154 0.43 24.45 24.52
CA VAL A 154 0.00 23.96 23.21
C VAL A 154 0.66 24.82 22.13
N GLY A 155 1.33 24.19 21.16
CA GLY A 155 1.91 24.85 20.00
C GLY A 155 1.07 24.61 18.75
N GLU A 156 0.22 25.57 18.42
CA GLU A 156 -0.49 25.68 17.14
C GLU A 156 0.46 26.26 16.06
N PRO A 157 0.41 25.80 14.79
CA PRO A 157 1.32 26.25 13.74
C PRO A 157 0.91 27.61 13.11
N PRO A 158 1.87 28.35 12.52
CA PRO A 158 1.66 29.74 12.09
C PRO A 158 0.83 29.87 10.80
N ALA A 159 -0.15 30.76 10.83
CA ALA A 159 -0.94 31.21 9.68
C ALA A 159 -0.22 32.33 8.91
N GLU A 160 -0.31 32.24 7.59
CA GLU A 160 0.17 33.18 6.58
C GLU A 160 -0.29 34.62 6.79
N ALA A 161 0.62 35.56 6.52
CA ALA A 161 0.31 36.93 6.20
C ALA A 161 0.15 37.08 4.67
N ALA A 162 -0.95 37.67 4.20
CA ALA A 162 -0.95 38.87 3.33
C ALA A 162 -2.30 39.11 2.61
N SER A 163 -2.69 40.39 2.62
CA SER A 163 -3.51 41.11 1.63
C SER A 163 -5.03 40.97 1.66
N ALA A 164 -5.71 41.98 2.24
CA ALA A 164 -6.41 43.07 1.51
C ALA A 164 -7.20 43.95 2.50
#